data_AF-A0A0E3VX30-F1
#
_entry.id   AF-A0A0E3VX30-F1
#
_cell.length_a   1.000
_cell.length_b   1.000
_cell.length_c   1.000
_cell.angle_alpha   90.00
_cell.angle_beta   90.00
_cell.angle_gamma   90.00
#
_symmetry.space_group_name_H-M   'P 1'
#
loop_
_entity.id
_entity.type
_entity.pdbx_description
1 polymer ?
#
loop_
_entity_poly.entity_id
_entity_poly.type
_entity_poly.pdbx_seq_one_letter_code
_entity_poly.pdbx_strand_id
1 'polypeptide(L)'
;MADDKEQIRLLDLALDALEDELKSWTRLGTWKTGVTRLVRNPLRAAPIGAPVDKDAEISFIDVPDSEVNGILTRVAMDKVVTVLRKELLG
;
A
#
# COMPACT_ATOMS: atom_id res chain seq x y z
N MET A 1 18.06 7.66 24.04
CA MET A 1 16.72 7.98 24.59
C MET A 1 15.88 8.88 23.69
N ALA A 2 16.38 10.00 23.14
CA ALA A 2 15.63 10.77 22.12
C ALA A 2 15.60 10.07 20.75
N ASP A 3 16.69 9.37 20.40
CA ASP A 3 16.85 8.59 19.16
C ASP A 3 15.91 7.37 19.11
N ASP A 4 15.79 6.63 20.21
CA ASP A 4 14.93 5.43 20.28
C ASP A 4 13.44 5.76 20.07
N LYS A 5 12.98 6.91 20.58
CA LYS A 5 11.59 7.36 20.40
C LYS A 5 11.29 7.74 18.96
N GLU A 6 12.25 8.36 18.28
CA GLU A 6 12.10 8.74 16.89
C GLU A 6 12.15 7.51 15.97
N GLN A 7 13.01 6.53 16.26
CA GLN A 7 13.06 5.26 15.54
C GLN A 7 11.75 4.48 15.67
N ILE A 8 11.14 4.43 16.86
CA ILE A 8 9.83 3.79 17.07
C ILE A 8 8.76 4.52 16.25
N ARG A 9 8.72 5.85 16.30
CA ARG A 9 7.75 6.64 15.55
C ARG A 9 7.84 6.42 14.04
N LEU A 10 9.06 6.37 13.49
CA LEU A 10 9.29 6.09 12.07
C LEU A 10 8.90 4.65 11.71
N LEU A 11 9.15 3.70 12.61
CA LEU A 11 8.71 2.32 12.43
C LEU A 11 7.18 2.22 12.38
N ASP A 12 6.48 2.84 13.33
CA ASP A 12 5.01 2.87 13.37
C ASP A 12 4.46 3.49 12.08
N LEU A 13 5.01 4.63 11.64
CA LEU A 13 4.62 5.27 10.39
C LEU A 13 4.84 4.36 9.16
N ALA A 14 5.93 3.60 9.14
CA ALA A 14 6.21 2.65 8.07
C ALA A 14 5.21 1.49 8.06
N LEU A 15 4.86 0.96 9.24
CA LEU A 15 3.90 -0.12 9.38
C LEU A 15 2.49 0.34 8.98
N ASP A 16 2.06 1.52 9.43
CA ASP A 16 0.78 2.11 9.05
C ASP A 16 0.69 2.30 7.53
N ALA A 17 1.72 2.89 6.91
CA ALA A 17 1.77 3.08 5.47
C ALA A 17 1.73 1.75 4.69
N LEU A 18 2.40 0.72 5.20
CA LEU A 18 2.39 -0.61 4.60
C LEU A 18 0.99 -1.24 4.69
N GLU A 19 0.38 -1.20 5.87
CA GLU A 19 -0.95 -1.76 6.11
C GLU A 19 -2.02 -1.07 5.27
N ASP A 20 -2.02 0.25 5.22
CA ASP A 20 -2.99 1.04 4.45
C ASP A 20 -2.87 0.74 2.95
N GLU A 21 -1.65 0.66 2.44
CA GLU A 21 -1.43 0.33 1.04
C GLU A 21 -1.90 -1.10 0.77
N LEU A 22 -1.54 -2.09 1.59
CA LEU A 22 -2.02 -3.48 1.43
C LEU A 22 -3.56 -3.58 1.48
N LYS A 23 -4.24 -2.84 2.37
CA LYS A 23 -5.71 -2.79 2.47
C LYS A 23 -6.37 -2.16 1.23
N SER A 24 -5.64 -1.31 0.50
CA SER A 24 -6.10 -0.71 -0.75
C SER A 24 -6.17 -1.71 -1.90
N TRP A 25 -5.44 -2.82 -1.82
CA TRP A 25 -5.38 -3.82 -2.88
C TRP A 25 -6.38 -4.95 -2.65
N THR A 26 -7.18 -5.22 -3.68
CA THR A 26 -8.12 -6.34 -3.72
C THR A 26 -7.70 -7.34 -4.79
N ARG A 27 -7.66 -8.62 -4.42
CA ARG A 27 -7.41 -9.72 -5.36
C ARG A 27 -8.74 -10.11 -5.98
N LEU A 28 -8.86 -10.03 -7.31
CA LEU A 28 -10.03 -10.53 -8.03
C LEU A 28 -9.91 -12.02 -8.39
N GLY A 29 -8.86 -12.71 -7.89
CA GLY A 29 -8.58 -14.11 -8.20
C GLY A 29 -8.09 -14.32 -9.63
N THR A 30 -8.17 -15.57 -10.10
CA THR A 30 -7.78 -15.97 -11.46
C THR A 30 -8.77 -15.44 -12.49
N TRP A 31 -8.60 -14.18 -12.88
CA TRP A 31 -9.28 -13.55 -14.01
C TRP A 31 -8.94 -14.27 -15.33
N LYS A 32 -7.73 -14.85 -15.41
CA LYS A 32 -7.25 -15.75 -16.48
C LYS A 32 -6.47 -16.89 -15.83
N THR A 33 -6.41 -18.06 -16.47
CA THR A 33 -5.65 -19.20 -15.95
C THR A 33 -4.20 -18.82 -15.66
N GLY A 34 -3.76 -19.01 -14.41
CA GLY A 34 -2.39 -18.71 -13.96
C GLY A 34 -2.10 -17.23 -13.69
N VAL A 35 -3.09 -16.34 -13.82
CA VAL A 35 -2.94 -14.89 -13.65
C VAL A 35 -4.01 -14.35 -12.73
N THR A 36 -3.57 -13.70 -11.65
CA THR A 36 -4.42 -12.98 -10.71
C THR A 36 -4.43 -11.50 -11.06
N ARG A 37 -5.63 -10.91 -11.10
CA ARG A 37 -5.79 -9.45 -11.23
C ARG A 37 -5.85 -8.80 -9.86
N LEU A 38 -4.94 -7.85 -9.63
CA LEU A 38 -4.92 -6.97 -8.48
C LEU A 38 -5.61 -5.65 -8.85
N VAL A 39 -6.50 -5.20 -7.98
CA VAL A 39 -7.21 -3.93 -8.14
C VAL A 39 -6.92 -3.04 -6.95
N ARG A 40 -6.37 -1.86 -7.20
CA ARG A 40 -6.18 -0.85 -6.18
C ARG A 40 -7.41 0.02 -6.11
N ASN A 41 -8.08 0.01 -4.97
CA ASN A 41 -9.10 1.00 -4.64
C ASN A 41 -8.49 2.01 -3.65
N PRO A 42 -8.14 3.23 -4.10
CA PRO A 42 -7.51 4.23 -3.24
C PRO A 42 -8.42 4.65 -2.08
N LEU A 43 -9.74 4.49 -2.22
CA LEU A 43 -10.73 4.88 -1.23
C LEU A 43 -10.82 3.91 -0.05
N ARG A 44 -10.23 2.70 -0.16
CA ARG A 44 -10.16 1.73 0.96
C ARG A 44 -9.05 2.04 1.96
N ALA A 45 -8.02 2.80 1.57
CA ALA A 45 -6.96 3.28 2.48
C ALA A 45 -7.34 4.55 3.24
N ALA A 46 -8.41 5.25 2.85
CA ALA A 46 -8.74 6.52 3.47
C ALA A 46 -9.23 6.30 4.91
N PRO A 47 -8.70 7.02 5.92
CA PRO A 47 -9.23 6.95 7.27
C PRO A 47 -10.72 7.33 7.28
N ILE A 48 -11.50 6.68 8.15
CA ILE A 48 -12.94 6.94 8.29
C ILE A 48 -13.16 8.44 8.55
N GLY A 49 -13.85 9.12 7.62
CA GLY A 49 -14.11 10.56 7.69
C GLY A 49 -13.20 11.44 6.82
N ALA A 50 -12.19 10.88 6.16
CA ALA A 50 -11.43 11.60 5.13
C ALA A 50 -12.30 11.86 3.89
N PRO A 51 -12.14 13.01 3.22
CA PRO A 51 -12.86 13.30 1.99
C PRO A 51 -12.56 12.22 0.95
N VAL A 52 -13.62 11.56 0.49
CA VAL A 52 -13.55 10.57 -0.58
C VAL A 52 -13.19 11.30 -1.87
N ASP A 53 -11.96 11.12 -2.34
CA ASP A 53 -11.54 11.63 -3.63
C ASP A 53 -12.26 10.84 -4.74
N LYS A 54 -13.31 11.44 -5.32
CA LYS A 54 -14.16 10.79 -6.31
C LYS A 54 -13.47 10.57 -7.66
N ASP A 55 -12.32 11.21 -7.87
CA ASP A 55 -11.50 11.07 -9.07
C ASP A 55 -10.36 10.07 -8.89
N ALA A 56 -10.35 9.34 -7.76
CA ALA A 56 -9.31 8.37 -7.46
C ALA A 56 -9.32 7.22 -8.49
N GLU A 57 -8.31 7.21 -9.35
CA GLU A 57 -8.21 6.29 -10.47
C GLU A 57 -8.00 4.85 -9.97
N ILE A 58 -8.92 3.95 -10.33
CA ILE A 58 -8.79 2.53 -10.02
C ILE A 58 -7.64 1.97 -10.87
N SER A 59 -6.59 1.48 -10.20
CA SER A 59 -5.44 0.88 -10.87
C SER A 59 -5.55 -0.63 -10.94
N PHE A 60 -5.09 -1.22 -12.03
CA PHE A 60 -5.12 -2.67 -12.26
C PHE A 60 -3.71 -3.18 -12.52
N ILE A 61 -3.37 -4.33 -11.93
CA ILE A 61 -2.13 -5.05 -12.23
C ILE A 61 -2.47 -6.52 -12.42
N ASP A 62 -2.09 -7.07 -13.56
CA ASP A 62 -2.17 -8.51 -13.83
C ASP A 62 -0.84 -9.16 -13.47
N VAL A 63 -0.86 -10.16 -12.60
CA VAL A 63 0.34 -10.83 -12.08
C VAL A 63 0.21 -12.35 -12.15
N PRO A 64 1.29 -13.10 -12.38
CA PRO A 64 1.27 -14.55 -12.23
C PRO A 64 0.84 -14.93 -10.80
N ASP A 65 0.02 -15.96 -10.65
CA ASP A 65 -0.52 -16.38 -9.35
C ASP A 65 0.59 -16.63 -8.31
N SER A 66 1.71 -17.18 -8.77
CA SER A 66 2.90 -17.45 -7.94
C SER A 66 3.60 -16.20 -7.42
N GLU A 67 3.39 -15.04 -8.05
CA GLU A 67 4.10 -13.79 -7.74
C GLU A 67 3.24 -12.77 -7.00
N VAL A 68 1.94 -13.03 -6.85
CA VAL A 68 0.96 -12.10 -6.25
C VAL A 68 1.45 -11.47 -4.95
N ASN A 69 1.90 -12.29 -4.00
CA ASN A 69 2.33 -11.79 -2.69
C ASN A 69 3.60 -10.94 -2.82
N GLY A 70 4.57 -11.36 -3.65
CA GLY A 70 5.83 -10.64 -3.83
C GLY A 70 5.63 -9.28 -4.50
N ILE A 71 4.75 -9.21 -5.51
CA ILE A 71 4.42 -7.96 -6.18
C ILE A 71 3.65 -7.03 -5.24
N LEU A 72 2.65 -7.53 -4.50
CA LEU A 72 1.91 -6.73 -3.52
C LEU A 72 2.84 -6.13 -2.46
N THR A 73 3.77 -6.92 -1.91
CA THR A 73 4.74 -6.42 -0.94
C THR A 73 5.65 -5.36 -1.53
N ARG A 74 6.15 -5.54 -2.77
CA ARG A 74 7.01 -4.54 -3.44
C ARG A 74 6.28 -3.21 -3.64
N VAL A 75 5.06 -3.26 -4.17
CA VAL A 75 4.25 -2.05 -4.39
C VAL A 75 3.93 -1.35 -3.06
N ALA A 76 3.60 -2.13 -2.02
CA ALA A 76 3.36 -1.56 -0.69
C ALA A 76 4.63 -0.93 -0.09
N MET A 77 5.80 -1.53 -0.32
CA MET A 77 7.07 -0.97 0.12
C MET A 77 7.45 0.34 -0.59
N ASP A 78 7.11 0.51 -1.87
CA ASP A 78 7.33 1.79 -2.56
C ASP A 78 6.57 2.94 -1.87
N LYS A 79 5.37 2.65 -1.35
CA LYS A 79 4.58 3.61 -0.56
C LYS A 79 5.26 3.92 0.77
N VAL A 80 5.74 2.91 1.49
CA VAL A 80 6.49 3.06 2.75
C VAL A 80 7.70 3.98 2.55
N VAL A 81 8.52 3.69 1.53
CA VAL A 81 9.70 4.50 1.21
C VAL A 81 9.32 5.95 0.90
N THR A 82 8.23 6.16 0.16
CA THR A 82 7.74 7.51 -0.17
C THR A 82 7.32 8.28 1.08
N VAL A 83 6.60 7.64 2.01
CA VAL A 83 6.15 8.26 3.26
C VAL A 83 7.33 8.58 4.17
N LEU A 84 8.24 7.63 4.39
CA LEU A 84 9.44 7.85 5.21
C LEU A 84 10.34 8.92 4.62
N ARG A 85 10.53 8.94 3.29
CA ARG A 85 11.32 9.97 2.63
C ARG A 85 10.73 11.36 2.87
N LYS A 86 9.40 11.50 2.78
CA LYS A 86 8.72 12.76 3.05
C LYS A 86 8.86 13.19 4.51
N GLU A 87 8.82 12.24 5.44
CA GLU A 87 9.00 12.53 6.86
C GLU A 87 10.44 12.94 7.22
N LEU A 88 11.44 12.31 6.60
CA LEU A 88 12.86 12.53 6.91
C LEU A 88 13.48 13.72 6.17
N LEU A 89 12.97 14.08 4.99
CA LEU A 89 13.53 15.13 4.13
C LEU A 89 12.58 16.32 3.92
N GLY A 90 11.34 16.23 4.43
CA GLY A 90 10.30 17.25 4.27
C GLY A 90 10.27 18.27 5.39
#